data_AF-A0AA39QAA2-F1
#
_entry.id   AF-A0AA39QAA2-F1
#
_cell.length_a   1.000
_cell.length_b   1.000
_cell.length_c   1.000
_cell.angle_alpha   90.00
_cell.angle_beta   90.00
_cell.angle_gamma   90.00
#
_symmetry.space_group_name_H-M   'P 1'
#
loop_
_entity.id
_entity.type
_entity.pdbx_description
1 polymer ?
#
loop_
_entity_poly.entity_id
_entity_poly.type
_entity_poly.pdbx_seq_one_letter_code
_entity_poly.pdbx_strand_id
1 'polypeptide(L)'
;MDVEMIDISSDAPQISTDARYCSSCKKPMPDDAIYKSCSSCLAKKREYQRRSNQRKKERMGIVENAGLKRKAEDEALDAKTRKKRVRQILREVQVSESREITAKESGGAFVVQAASDLYKLIKAQPKLANACHSIISIPSINNQKRTKLVSKDLLSFAGLKFDQYENIFNGKHLPGTYTRIFKCKCQSKEPSQEPEALKRRTSDLSSWVVSSKSKSPEGSCSGRITVVAEDDNSHPLGISGQKITVTVMH
;
A
#
# COMPACT_ATOMS: atom_id res chain seq x y z
N MET A 1 -15.74 -52.80 74.37
CA MET A 1 -14.45 -53.21 73.76
C MET A 1 -14.40 -52.51 72.43
N ASP A 2 -13.91 -51.28 72.46
CA ASP A 2 -13.90 -50.37 71.34
C ASP A 2 -12.62 -50.61 70.53
N VAL A 3 -12.79 -50.95 69.26
CA VAL A 3 -11.70 -51.19 68.31
C VAL A 3 -11.58 -49.95 67.43
N GLU A 4 -10.57 -49.14 67.71
CA GLU A 4 -10.20 -47.98 66.88
C GLU A 4 -9.57 -48.48 65.56
N MET A 5 -10.17 -48.12 64.43
CA MET A 5 -9.57 -48.26 63.11
C MET A 5 -8.82 -46.97 62.75
N ILE A 6 -7.50 -47.06 62.67
CA ILE A 6 -6.61 -45.97 62.24
C ILE A 6 -6.50 -46.04 60.72
N ASP A 7 -7.07 -45.05 60.04
CA ASP A 7 -7.06 -44.91 58.59
C ASP A 7 -5.77 -44.18 58.15
N ILE A 8 -4.79 -44.96 57.65
CA ILE A 8 -3.50 -44.45 57.16
C ILE A 8 -3.69 -43.97 55.73
N SER A 9 -4.17 -42.74 55.57
CA SER A 9 -4.15 -42.04 54.28
C SER A 9 -2.72 -41.81 53.83
N SER A 10 -2.31 -42.52 52.79
CA SER A 10 -1.02 -42.40 52.13
C SER A 10 -1.06 -41.24 51.14
N ASP A 11 -0.52 -40.08 51.52
CA ASP A 11 -0.25 -38.96 50.62
C ASP A 11 0.86 -39.32 49.62
N ALA A 12 0.47 -39.87 48.47
CA ALA A 12 1.36 -40.00 47.33
C ALA A 12 1.52 -38.63 46.66
N PRO A 13 2.75 -38.08 46.51
CA PRO A 13 2.95 -36.79 45.87
C PRO A 13 2.49 -36.86 44.41
N GLN A 14 1.47 -36.07 44.06
CA GLN A 14 1.02 -35.91 42.68
C GLN A 14 2.08 -35.14 41.89
N ILE A 15 2.97 -35.89 41.25
CA ILE A 15 3.93 -35.35 40.28
C ILE A 15 3.10 -34.95 39.05
N SER A 16 2.82 -33.66 38.90
CA SER A 16 2.10 -33.10 37.74
C SER A 16 2.89 -33.40 36.46
N THR A 17 2.42 -34.37 35.67
CA THR A 17 3.06 -34.81 34.41
C THR A 17 2.73 -33.89 33.23
N ASP A 18 2.77 -32.57 33.41
CA ASP A 18 2.42 -31.63 32.35
C ASP A 18 3.65 -31.29 31.49
N ALA A 19 4.23 -32.36 30.90
CA ALA A 19 5.41 -32.23 30.06
C ALA A 19 5.11 -31.36 28.84
N ARG A 20 5.86 -30.27 28.67
CA ARG A 20 5.68 -29.36 27.54
C ARG A 20 6.21 -29.99 26.25
N TYR A 21 5.48 -29.86 25.14
CA TYR A 21 5.88 -30.40 23.83
C TYR A 21 6.30 -29.31 22.84
N CYS A 22 7.33 -29.59 22.05
CA CYS A 22 7.78 -28.69 20.99
C CYS A 22 6.69 -28.47 19.93
N SER A 23 6.33 -27.22 19.65
CA SER A 23 5.35 -26.87 18.62
C SER A 23 5.66 -27.41 17.22
N SER A 24 6.94 -27.58 16.87
CA SER A 24 7.37 -27.97 15.52
C SER A 24 7.55 -29.48 15.34
N CYS A 25 8.21 -30.16 16.28
CA CYS A 25 8.52 -31.59 16.16
C CYS A 25 7.79 -32.47 17.17
N LYS A 26 6.97 -31.88 18.05
CA LYS A 26 6.17 -32.58 19.07
C LYS A 26 6.97 -33.45 20.04
N LYS A 27 8.29 -33.23 20.14
CA LYS A 27 9.13 -33.88 21.16
C LYS A 27 8.93 -33.22 22.53
N PRO A 28 8.99 -33.99 23.63
CA PRO A 28 8.95 -33.43 24.98
C PRO A 28 10.14 -32.46 25.17
N MET A 29 9.88 -31.39 25.90
CA MET A 29 10.82 -30.33 26.25
C MET A 29 10.91 -30.23 27.76
N PRO A 30 12.03 -29.76 28.30
CA PRO A 30 12.16 -29.57 29.74
C PRO A 30 11.24 -28.43 30.21
N ASP A 31 10.79 -28.53 31.46
CA ASP A 31 9.80 -27.63 32.05
C ASP A 31 10.35 -26.23 32.34
N ASP A 32 11.64 -26.00 32.17
CA ASP A 32 12.30 -24.69 32.22
C ASP A 32 12.41 -24.01 30.85
N ALA A 33 11.97 -24.66 29.76
CA ALA A 33 12.11 -24.13 28.42
C ALA A 33 11.35 -22.78 28.25
N ILE A 34 12.09 -21.73 27.89
CA ILE A 34 11.54 -20.38 27.65
C ILE A 34 10.74 -20.33 26.33
N TYR A 35 11.12 -21.16 25.34
CA TYR A 35 10.56 -21.10 23.99
C TYR A 35 9.58 -22.23 23.71
N LYS A 36 8.60 -21.96 22.83
CA LYS A 36 7.61 -22.93 22.34
C LYS A 36 8.20 -24.00 21.40
N SER A 37 9.47 -23.90 21.03
CA SER A 37 10.17 -24.82 20.13
C SER A 37 11.45 -25.30 20.80
N CYS A 38 11.78 -26.57 20.64
CA CYS A 38 12.99 -27.14 21.23
C CYS A 38 14.25 -26.54 20.58
N SER A 39 15.37 -26.64 21.30
CA SER A 39 16.67 -26.11 20.89
C SER A 39 17.10 -26.54 19.49
N SER A 40 16.87 -27.80 19.12
CA SER A 40 17.18 -28.35 17.79
C SER A 40 16.33 -27.73 16.68
N CYS A 41 15.02 -27.53 16.90
CA CYS A 41 14.14 -26.84 15.95
C CYS A 41 14.51 -25.36 15.82
N LEU A 42 14.90 -24.69 16.91
CA LEU A 42 15.38 -23.31 16.88
C LEU A 42 16.70 -23.19 16.10
N ALA A 43 17.64 -24.10 16.31
CA ALA A 43 18.90 -24.15 15.54
C ALA A 43 18.62 -24.33 14.04
N LYS A 44 17.73 -25.26 13.67
CA LYS A 44 17.32 -25.49 12.28
C LYS A 44 16.67 -24.24 11.66
N LYS A 45 15.82 -23.52 12.41
CA LYS A 45 15.19 -22.27 11.96
C LYS A 45 16.22 -21.15 11.74
N ARG A 46 17.19 -20.99 12.65
CA ARG A 46 18.29 -20.03 12.51
C ARG A 46 19.14 -20.33 11.27
N GLU A 47 19.44 -21.61 11.03
CA GLU A 47 20.21 -22.02 9.86
C GLU A 47 19.46 -21.78 8.55
N TYR A 48 18.17 -22.09 8.50
CA TYR A 48 17.33 -21.77 7.35
C TYR A 48 17.30 -20.26 7.07
N GLN A 49 17.22 -19.43 8.11
CA GLN A 49 17.26 -17.98 7.99
C GLN A 49 18.62 -17.48 7.47
N ARG A 50 19.74 -18.05 7.92
CA ARG A 50 21.08 -17.74 7.38
C ARG A 50 21.17 -18.05 5.89
N ARG A 51 20.74 -19.24 5.47
CA ARG A 51 20.73 -19.63 4.05
C ARG A 51 19.84 -18.72 3.20
N SER A 52 18.67 -18.33 3.70
CA SER A 52 17.77 -17.40 3.02
C SER A 52 18.40 -16.02 2.84
N ASN A 53 19.03 -15.49 3.89
CA ASN A 53 19.75 -14.22 3.84
C ASN A 53 20.95 -14.27 2.88
N GLN A 54 21.68 -15.39 2.84
CA GLN A 54 22.79 -15.59 1.90
C GLN A 54 22.30 -15.57 0.44
N ARG A 55 21.25 -16.32 0.11
CA ARG A 55 20.63 -16.30 -1.22
C ARG A 55 20.13 -14.90 -1.60
N LYS A 56 19.63 -14.14 -0.63
CA LYS A 56 19.21 -12.74 -0.85
C LYS A 56 20.41 -11.84 -1.16
N LYS A 57 21.53 -12.00 -0.44
CA LYS A 57 22.78 -11.26 -0.71
C LYS A 57 23.35 -11.60 -2.08
N GLU A 58 23.40 -12.87 -2.46
CA GLU A 58 23.86 -13.32 -3.78
C GLU A 58 23.01 -12.72 -4.91
N ARG A 59 21.69 -12.69 -4.76
CA ARG A 59 20.79 -12.05 -5.74
C ARG A 59 21.02 -10.54 -5.87
N MET A 60 21.32 -9.85 -4.77
CA MET A 60 21.58 -8.40 -4.79
C MET A 60 22.97 -8.09 -5.37
N GLY A 61 24.00 -8.87 -5.04
CA GLY A 61 25.36 -8.67 -5.54
C GLY A 61 25.51 -8.89 -7.06
N ILE A 62 24.69 -9.78 -7.65
CA ILE A 62 24.64 -9.96 -9.11
C ILE A 62 24.10 -8.72 -9.83
N VAL A 63 23.17 -7.97 -9.20
CA VAL A 63 22.61 -6.74 -9.78
C VAL A 63 23.63 -5.60 -9.75
N GLU A 64 24.49 -5.56 -8.73
CA GLU A 64 25.47 -4.47 -8.55
C GLU A 64 26.63 -4.55 -9.56
N ASN A 65 27.10 -5.75 -9.91
CA ASN A 65 28.14 -5.95 -10.92
C ASN A 65 27.67 -5.77 -12.37
N ALA A 66 26.37 -5.93 -12.66
CA ALA A 66 25.81 -5.71 -13.99
C ALA A 66 25.63 -4.21 -14.33
N GLY A 67 25.61 -3.33 -13.33
CA GLY A 67 25.37 -1.89 -13.50
C GLY A 67 26.62 -1.04 -13.74
N LEU A 68 27.81 -1.52 -13.38
CA LEU A 68 29.04 -0.69 -13.35
C LEU A 68 29.94 -0.81 -14.59
N LYS A 69 29.71 -1.77 -15.50
CA LYS A 69 30.58 -1.97 -16.69
C LYS A 69 30.17 -1.23 -17.97
N ARG A 70 29.13 -0.38 -17.98
CA ARG A 70 28.71 0.38 -19.19
C ARG A 70 28.83 1.91 -19.10
N LYS A 71 29.65 2.45 -18.19
CA LYS A 71 29.76 3.91 -18.02
C LYS A 71 31.18 4.49 -18.03
N ALA A 72 32.23 3.68 -18.21
CA ALA A 72 33.59 4.19 -18.07
C ALA A 72 34.23 4.74 -19.37
N GLU A 73 33.72 4.42 -20.55
CA GLU A 73 34.41 4.78 -21.81
C GLU A 73 33.76 5.91 -22.63
N ASP A 74 32.61 6.44 -22.20
CA ASP A 74 31.83 7.41 -23.00
C ASP A 74 31.70 8.79 -22.32
N GLU A 75 32.56 9.10 -21.33
CA GLU A 75 32.46 10.33 -20.51
C GLU A 75 33.41 11.46 -20.92
N ALA A 76 34.30 11.26 -21.89
CA ALA A 76 35.29 12.29 -22.26
C ALA A 76 34.88 13.20 -23.43
N LEU A 77 33.87 12.84 -24.22
CA LEU A 77 33.34 13.69 -25.28
C LEU A 77 31.90 14.10 -24.99
N ASP A 78 31.77 15.38 -24.63
CA ASP A 78 30.61 16.21 -24.92
C ASP A 78 29.47 16.32 -23.88
N ALA A 79 29.86 16.77 -22.68
CA ALA A 79 28.92 17.28 -21.68
C ALA A 79 28.04 18.45 -22.18
N LYS A 80 28.42 19.13 -23.28
CA LYS A 80 27.68 20.28 -23.83
C LYS A 80 26.56 19.85 -24.80
N THR A 81 26.76 18.87 -25.69
CA THR A 81 25.64 18.35 -26.52
C THR A 81 24.69 17.48 -25.72
N ARG A 82 25.17 16.74 -24.70
CA ARG A 82 24.29 15.93 -23.84
C ARG A 82 23.26 16.78 -23.10
N LYS A 83 23.63 17.98 -22.62
CA LYS A 83 22.67 18.92 -22.00
C LYS A 83 21.60 19.43 -22.97
N LYS A 84 21.94 19.67 -24.24
CA LYS A 84 20.96 20.08 -25.27
C LYS A 84 20.01 18.94 -25.62
N ARG A 85 20.53 17.72 -25.79
CA ARG A 85 19.73 16.53 -26.12
C ARG A 85 18.76 16.14 -25.00
N VAL A 86 19.20 16.21 -23.73
CA VAL A 86 18.33 15.94 -22.57
C VAL A 86 17.19 16.97 -22.46
N ARG A 87 17.45 18.26 -22.73
CA ARG A 87 16.38 19.27 -22.76
C ARG A 87 15.37 19.06 -23.90
N GLN A 88 15.85 18.61 -25.06
CA GLN A 88 14.97 18.30 -26.18
C GLN A 88 14.11 17.06 -25.90
N ILE A 89 14.68 15.99 -25.37
CA ILE A 89 13.93 14.79 -24.97
C ILE A 89 12.91 15.11 -23.87
N LEU A 90 13.27 15.94 -22.87
CA LEU A 90 12.31 16.37 -21.85
C LEU A 90 11.15 17.19 -22.43
N ARG A 91 11.41 18.05 -23.43
CA ARG A 91 10.33 18.76 -24.15
C ARG A 91 9.47 17.82 -24.98
N GLU A 92 10.06 16.87 -25.69
CA GLU A 92 9.31 15.89 -26.50
C GLU A 92 8.47 14.96 -25.63
N VAL A 93 8.97 14.55 -24.47
CA VAL A 93 8.19 13.78 -23.47
C VAL A 93 7.04 14.62 -22.91
N GLN A 94 7.28 15.90 -22.62
CA GLN A 94 6.24 16.81 -22.12
C GLN A 94 5.15 17.12 -23.17
N VAL A 95 5.52 17.17 -24.46
CA VAL A 95 4.57 17.32 -25.58
C VAL A 95 3.83 16.00 -25.87
N SER A 96 4.44 14.85 -25.60
CA SER A 96 3.82 13.53 -25.77
C SER A 96 2.84 13.17 -24.65
N GLU A 97 3.06 13.63 -23.42
CA GLU A 97 2.09 13.51 -22.29
C GLU A 97 0.81 14.34 -22.53
N SER A 98 0.80 15.23 -23.52
CA SER A 98 -0.37 16.04 -23.88
C SER A 98 -1.28 15.36 -24.91
N ARG A 99 -0.95 14.15 -25.40
CA ARG A 99 -1.83 13.39 -26.29
C ARG A 99 -3.02 12.83 -25.50
N GLU A 100 -4.09 13.62 -25.51
CA GLU A 100 -5.49 13.23 -25.50
C GLU A 100 -5.84 12.08 -24.55
N ILE A 101 -6.00 12.43 -23.27
CA ILE A 101 -6.96 11.75 -22.41
C ILE A 101 -8.35 12.12 -22.97
N THR A 102 -8.80 11.44 -24.03
CA THR A 102 -10.15 11.60 -24.54
C THR A 102 -11.10 11.08 -23.46
N ALA A 103 -11.62 12.01 -22.67
CA ALA A 103 -12.74 11.74 -21.77
C ALA A 103 -13.92 11.33 -22.66
N LYS A 104 -14.17 10.01 -22.77
CA LYS A 104 -15.46 9.55 -23.27
C LYS A 104 -16.51 10.07 -22.30
N GLU A 105 -17.36 10.98 -22.77
CA GLU A 105 -18.46 11.61 -22.02
C GLU A 105 -19.49 10.59 -21.46
N SER A 106 -19.34 9.30 -21.76
CA SER A 106 -20.23 8.23 -21.34
C SER A 106 -19.77 7.52 -20.06
N GLY A 107 -19.67 8.23 -18.93
CA GLY A 107 -19.63 7.66 -17.56
C GLY A 107 -18.65 6.52 -17.27
N GLY A 108 -17.70 6.25 -18.16
CA GLY A 108 -16.80 5.11 -18.12
C GLY A 108 -15.60 5.39 -17.24
N ALA A 109 -14.99 4.33 -16.70
CA ALA A 109 -13.72 4.47 -16.02
C ALA A 109 -12.63 4.95 -17.01
N PHE A 110 -11.84 5.94 -16.62
CA PHE A 110 -10.64 6.35 -17.36
C PHE A 110 -9.64 5.20 -17.39
N VAL A 111 -9.35 4.67 -18.57
CA VAL A 111 -8.34 3.63 -18.74
C VAL A 111 -6.99 4.30 -18.96
N VAL A 112 -6.03 4.04 -18.06
CA VAL A 112 -4.66 4.54 -18.19
C VAL A 112 -3.69 3.38 -18.35
N GLN A 113 -2.58 3.61 -19.05
CA GLN A 113 -1.60 2.56 -19.35
C GLN A 113 -0.67 2.28 -18.16
N ALA A 114 -0.21 3.32 -17.47
CA ALA A 114 0.73 3.20 -16.36
C ALA A 114 0.09 3.56 -15.01
N ALA A 115 0.58 2.91 -13.94
CA ALA A 115 0.13 3.22 -12.58
C ALA A 115 0.45 4.67 -12.17
N SER A 116 1.56 5.24 -12.65
CA SER A 116 1.91 6.64 -12.40
C SER A 116 0.83 7.60 -12.91
N ASP A 117 0.25 7.30 -14.07
CA ASP A 117 -0.72 8.17 -14.73
C ASP A 117 -2.07 8.09 -14.01
N LEU A 118 -2.41 6.91 -13.48
CA LEU A 118 -3.53 6.75 -12.56
C LEU A 118 -3.41 7.70 -11.36
N TYR A 119 -2.24 7.71 -10.71
CA TYR A 119 -2.03 8.54 -9.52
C TYR A 119 -1.99 10.03 -9.85
N LYS A 120 -1.40 10.43 -10.98
CA LYS A 120 -1.43 11.81 -11.49
C LYS A 120 -2.86 12.27 -11.76
N LEU A 121 -3.66 11.44 -12.43
CA LEU A 121 -5.06 11.72 -12.75
C LEU A 121 -5.88 11.94 -11.48
N ILE A 122 -5.78 11.03 -10.52
CA ILE A 122 -6.48 11.12 -9.23
C ILE A 122 -6.05 12.36 -8.45
N LYS A 123 -4.75 12.68 -8.46
CA LYS A 123 -4.22 13.87 -7.80
C LYS A 123 -4.74 15.17 -8.43
N ALA A 124 -4.87 15.20 -9.75
CA ALA A 124 -5.39 16.35 -10.48
C ALA A 124 -6.91 16.52 -10.30
N GLN A 125 -7.65 15.41 -10.20
CA GLN A 125 -9.11 15.41 -10.13
C GLN A 125 -9.61 14.57 -8.95
N PRO A 126 -9.47 15.05 -7.70
CA PRO A 126 -9.87 14.28 -6.53
C PRO A 126 -11.38 14.03 -6.48
N LYS A 127 -12.20 14.97 -6.96
CA LYS A 127 -13.66 15.01 -6.70
C LYS A 127 -14.46 13.85 -7.29
N LEU A 128 -14.10 13.34 -8.47
CA LEU A 128 -14.81 12.24 -9.15
C LEU A 128 -13.87 11.55 -10.13
N ALA A 129 -12.91 10.79 -9.59
CA ALA A 129 -12.06 9.94 -10.40
C ALA A 129 -12.56 8.49 -10.35
N ASN A 130 -13.03 7.99 -11.50
CA ASN A 130 -13.15 6.55 -11.73
C ASN A 130 -12.09 6.17 -12.76
N ALA A 131 -11.02 5.51 -12.34
CA ALA A 131 -9.89 5.22 -13.21
C ALA A 131 -9.42 3.78 -13.02
N CYS A 132 -8.95 3.16 -14.10
CA CYS A 132 -8.41 1.81 -14.06
C CYS A 132 -7.15 1.66 -14.90
N HIS A 133 -6.30 0.74 -14.50
CA HIS A 133 -5.13 0.32 -15.27
C HIS A 133 -4.90 -1.17 -15.10
N SER A 134 -4.32 -1.81 -16.12
CA SER A 134 -3.95 -3.22 -16.06
C SER A 134 -2.47 -3.37 -15.70
N ILE A 135 -2.14 -4.44 -15.00
CA ILE A 135 -0.77 -4.82 -14.65
C ILE A 135 -0.57 -6.32 -14.87
N ILE A 136 0.62 -6.74 -15.25
CA ILE A 136 0.94 -8.17 -15.37
C ILE A 136 0.82 -8.86 -14.00
N SER A 137 0.17 -10.02 -13.96
CA SER A 137 -0.01 -10.78 -12.73
C SER A 137 1.33 -11.35 -12.27
N ILE A 138 1.58 -11.27 -10.97
CA ILE A 138 2.78 -11.82 -10.34
C ILE A 138 2.31 -12.87 -9.33
N PRO A 139 2.70 -14.15 -9.46
CA PRO A 139 2.18 -15.24 -8.60
C PRO A 139 2.39 -15.02 -7.09
N SER A 140 3.38 -14.22 -6.70
CA SER A 140 3.65 -13.90 -5.29
C SER A 140 2.71 -12.84 -4.70
N ILE A 141 2.02 -12.08 -5.55
CA ILE A 141 1.15 -10.95 -5.21
C ILE A 141 -0.29 -11.28 -5.61
N ASN A 142 -1.08 -11.76 -4.64
CA ASN A 142 -2.52 -11.92 -4.82
C ASN A 142 -3.26 -10.58 -4.84
N ASN A 143 -4.53 -10.59 -5.27
CA ASN A 143 -5.38 -9.39 -5.38
C ASN A 143 -5.53 -8.64 -4.04
N GLN A 144 -5.52 -9.37 -2.92
CA GLN A 144 -5.51 -8.78 -1.58
C GLN A 144 -4.23 -7.98 -1.27
N LYS A 145 -3.04 -8.54 -1.55
CA LYS A 145 -1.77 -7.82 -1.38
C LYS A 145 -1.68 -6.64 -2.35
N ARG A 146 -2.19 -6.82 -3.58
CA ARG A 146 -2.19 -5.77 -4.60
C ARG A 146 -3.02 -4.57 -4.17
N THR A 147 -4.26 -4.75 -3.73
CA THR A 147 -5.09 -3.65 -3.21
C THR A 147 -4.42 -2.95 -2.03
N LYS A 148 -3.78 -3.68 -1.11
CA LYS A 148 -3.01 -3.08 0.00
C LYS A 148 -1.85 -2.19 -0.48
N LEU A 149 -1.14 -2.60 -1.53
CA LEU A 149 -0.06 -1.80 -2.14
C LEU A 149 -0.63 -0.54 -2.78
N VAL A 150 -1.66 -0.68 -3.62
CA VAL A 150 -2.33 0.45 -4.29
C VAL A 150 -2.87 1.44 -3.26
N SER A 151 -3.46 0.99 -2.15
CA SER A 151 -3.89 1.90 -1.08
C SER A 151 -2.75 2.69 -0.44
N LYS A 152 -1.54 2.12 -0.31
CA LYS A 152 -0.35 2.85 0.17
C LYS A 152 0.11 3.89 -0.84
N ASP A 153 0.08 3.53 -2.11
CA ASP A 153 0.47 4.40 -3.21
C ASP A 153 -0.49 5.59 -3.37
N LEU A 154 -1.80 5.38 -3.19
CA LEU A 154 -2.80 6.46 -3.21
C LEU A 154 -2.56 7.50 -2.11
N LEU A 155 -2.10 7.10 -0.93
CA LEU A 155 -1.71 8.04 0.13
C LEU A 155 -0.42 8.77 -0.23
N SER A 156 0.58 8.05 -0.73
CA SER A 156 1.94 8.56 -0.91
C SER A 156 2.09 9.43 -2.17
N PHE A 157 1.51 8.99 -3.29
CA PHE A 157 1.68 9.62 -4.59
C PHE A 157 0.49 10.48 -5.00
N ALA A 158 -0.74 10.01 -4.77
CA ALA A 158 -1.94 10.78 -5.11
C ALA A 158 -2.34 11.80 -4.01
N GLY A 159 -1.81 11.66 -2.79
CA GLY A 159 -2.07 12.59 -1.68
C GLY A 159 -3.50 12.50 -1.14
N LEU A 160 -4.21 11.41 -1.42
CA LEU A 160 -5.55 11.18 -0.87
C LEU A 160 -5.46 11.00 0.64
N LYS A 161 -6.48 11.48 1.37
CA LYS A 161 -6.58 11.32 2.82
C LYS A 161 -7.73 10.39 3.14
N PHE A 162 -7.46 9.22 3.68
CA PHE A 162 -8.47 8.24 4.10
C PHE A 162 -7.93 7.34 5.20
N ASP A 163 -8.82 6.61 5.89
CA ASP A 163 -8.39 5.59 6.84
C ASP A 163 -7.87 4.35 6.13
N GLN A 164 -6.57 4.06 6.22
CA GLN A 164 -5.99 2.90 5.55
C GLN A 164 -6.31 1.56 6.23
N TYR A 165 -6.61 1.61 7.53
CA TYR A 165 -6.77 0.43 8.36
C TYR A 165 -8.22 -0.05 8.37
N GLU A 166 -9.17 0.88 8.26
CA GLU A 166 -10.60 0.57 8.22
C GLU A 166 -11.05 0.19 6.80
N ASN A 167 -11.22 -1.11 6.54
CA ASN A 167 -11.94 -1.58 5.34
C ASN A 167 -13.43 -1.68 5.67
N ILE A 168 -14.26 -0.80 5.11
CA ILE A 168 -15.71 -0.80 5.37
C ILE A 168 -16.48 -1.80 4.49
N PHE A 169 -15.78 -2.52 3.61
CA PHE A 169 -16.42 -3.54 2.76
C PHE A 169 -16.73 -4.81 3.57
N ASN A 170 -18.02 -5.05 3.81
CA ASN A 170 -18.53 -6.24 4.50
C ASN A 170 -19.09 -7.30 3.54
N GLY A 171 -18.96 -7.09 2.23
CA GLY A 171 -19.50 -8.01 1.22
C GLY A 171 -18.62 -9.26 1.02
N LYS A 172 -19.16 -10.25 0.32
CA LYS A 172 -18.37 -11.38 -0.19
C LYS A 172 -17.61 -10.94 -1.43
N HIS A 173 -16.35 -11.32 -1.54
CA HIS A 173 -15.57 -11.12 -2.76
C HIS A 173 -15.96 -12.17 -3.81
N LEU A 174 -16.08 -11.74 -5.06
CA LEU A 174 -16.21 -12.69 -6.17
C LEU A 174 -14.87 -13.42 -6.38
N PRO A 175 -14.89 -14.69 -6.84
CA PRO A 175 -13.66 -15.40 -7.19
C PRO A 175 -12.80 -14.57 -8.16
N GLY A 176 -11.48 -14.53 -7.93
CA GLY A 176 -10.57 -13.73 -8.75
C GLY A 176 -10.66 -12.22 -8.54
N THR A 177 -11.44 -11.73 -7.56
CA THR A 177 -11.56 -10.30 -7.26
C THR A 177 -11.27 -10.02 -5.78
N TYR A 178 -10.80 -8.82 -5.49
CA TYR A 178 -10.68 -8.33 -4.13
C TYR A 178 -10.96 -6.82 -4.07
N THR A 179 -11.82 -6.42 -3.14
CA THR A 179 -12.29 -5.05 -3.01
C THR A 179 -11.95 -4.51 -1.63
N ARG A 180 -11.41 -3.29 -1.58
CA ARG A 180 -11.29 -2.52 -0.33
C ARG A 180 -12.01 -1.19 -0.50
N ILE A 181 -12.79 -0.82 0.50
CA ILE A 181 -13.46 0.47 0.56
C ILE A 181 -12.99 1.19 1.82
N PHE A 182 -12.62 2.45 1.68
CA PHE A 182 -12.13 3.31 2.75
C PHE A 182 -13.00 4.55 2.89
N LYS A 183 -13.14 5.08 4.10
CA LYS A 183 -13.79 6.38 4.36
C LYS A 183 -12.85 7.53 4.00
N CYS A 184 -13.30 8.48 3.19
CA CYS A 184 -12.52 9.70 2.93
C CYS A 184 -12.39 10.51 4.22
N LYS A 185 -11.18 11.02 4.45
CA LYS A 185 -10.84 11.98 5.52
C LYS A 185 -10.36 13.30 4.94
N CYS A 186 -10.72 13.57 3.71
CA CYS A 186 -10.64 14.88 3.12
C CYS A 186 -11.53 15.82 3.95
N GLN A 187 -10.92 16.52 4.90
CA GLN A 187 -11.54 17.73 5.44
C GLN A 187 -11.76 18.63 4.23
N SER A 188 -12.93 19.23 4.16
CA SER A 188 -13.27 20.32 3.25
C SER A 188 -12.32 21.48 3.52
N LYS A 189 -11.04 21.34 3.16
CA LYS A 189 -10.26 22.49 2.77
C LYS A 189 -11.01 22.96 1.54
N GLU A 190 -11.93 23.90 1.76
CA GLU A 190 -12.14 24.93 0.75
C GLU A 190 -10.77 25.25 0.19
N PRO A 191 -10.62 25.29 -1.15
CA PRO A 191 -9.36 25.68 -1.75
C PRO A 191 -8.99 26.97 -1.04
N SER A 192 -7.96 26.91 -0.19
CA SER A 192 -7.42 28.10 0.40
C SER A 192 -6.97 28.87 -0.82
N GLN A 193 -7.81 29.81 -1.25
CA GLN A 193 -7.36 30.93 -2.05
C GLN A 193 -6.18 31.42 -1.25
N GLU A 194 -5.00 31.04 -1.73
CA GLU A 194 -3.75 31.63 -1.30
C GLU A 194 -4.06 33.12 -1.37
N PRO A 195 -4.10 33.83 -0.23
CA PRO A 195 -4.46 35.24 -0.25
C PRO A 195 -3.39 35.88 -1.11
N GLU A 196 -3.78 36.17 -2.35
CA GLU A 196 -2.98 36.90 -3.32
C GLU A 196 -2.46 38.09 -2.54
N ALA A 197 -1.15 38.11 -2.32
CA ALA A 197 -0.52 39.02 -1.38
C ALA A 197 -1.03 40.42 -1.70
N LEU A 198 -1.95 40.91 -0.85
CA LEU A 198 -2.59 42.20 -0.99
C LEU A 198 -1.45 43.21 -0.99
N LYS A 199 -1.08 43.65 -2.20
CA LYS A 199 -0.22 44.81 -2.39
C LYS A 199 -0.90 45.92 -1.64
N ARG A 200 -0.31 46.30 -0.51
CA ARG A 200 -0.69 47.41 0.36
C ARG A 200 -1.23 48.56 -0.50
N ARG A 201 -2.54 48.71 -0.52
CA ARG A 201 -3.19 49.96 -0.89
C ARG A 201 -3.82 50.48 0.37
N THR A 202 -3.24 51.59 0.82
CA THR A 202 -3.55 52.31 2.04
C THR A 202 -4.99 52.84 2.01
N SER A 203 -5.58 52.82 3.21
CA SER A 203 -6.76 53.58 3.67
C SER A 203 -8.09 53.36 2.95
N ASP A 204 -8.89 52.43 3.48
CA ASP A 204 -10.31 52.70 3.73
C ASP A 204 -10.78 51.88 4.94
N LEU A 205 -11.33 52.59 5.94
CA LEU A 205 -11.51 52.14 7.33
C LEU A 205 -12.98 51.85 7.69
N SER A 206 -13.84 51.55 6.71
CA SER A 206 -15.29 51.72 6.89
C SER A 206 -16.19 50.50 6.63
N SER A 207 -15.71 49.25 6.62
CA SER A 207 -16.58 48.08 6.33
C SER A 207 -16.39 46.89 7.27
N TRP A 208 -16.51 47.13 8.58
CA TRP A 208 -16.34 46.10 9.62
C TRP A 208 -17.63 45.64 10.31
N VAL A 209 -18.82 45.97 9.77
CA VAL A 209 -20.08 45.56 10.39
C VAL A 209 -20.98 44.86 9.39
N VAL A 210 -21.51 43.72 9.82
CA VAL A 210 -22.56 42.90 9.20
C VAL A 210 -22.09 41.86 8.17
N SER A 211 -21.69 40.69 8.67
CA SER A 211 -22.33 39.42 8.26
C SER A 211 -21.81 38.25 9.09
N SER A 212 -22.35 38.11 10.29
CA SER A 212 -22.34 36.85 11.05
C SER A 212 -23.33 35.87 10.40
N LYS A 213 -23.08 35.50 9.14
CA LYS A 213 -23.85 34.43 8.47
C LYS A 213 -23.40 33.13 9.11
N SER A 214 -24.28 32.54 9.91
CA SER A 214 -24.10 31.26 10.58
C SER A 214 -23.50 30.23 9.62
N LYS A 215 -22.20 29.97 9.79
CA LYS A 215 -21.56 28.77 9.24
C LYS A 215 -22.32 27.58 9.82
N SER A 216 -23.19 26.98 9.01
CA SER A 216 -23.63 25.62 9.29
C SER A 216 -22.37 24.77 9.48
N PRO A 217 -22.35 23.83 10.43
CA PRO A 217 -21.18 22.99 10.65
C PRO A 217 -20.82 22.32 9.32
N GLU A 218 -19.70 22.74 8.75
CA GLU A 218 -19.12 22.20 7.53
C GLU A 218 -19.07 20.68 7.68
N GLY A 219 -19.98 19.99 6.99
CA GLY A 219 -20.19 18.56 7.16
C GLY A 219 -18.91 17.79 6.89
N SER A 220 -18.59 16.85 7.78
CA SER A 220 -17.52 15.89 7.55
C SER A 220 -17.75 15.16 6.22
N CYS A 221 -16.74 15.10 5.35
CA CYS A 221 -16.85 14.35 4.10
C CYS A 221 -17.28 12.91 4.37
N SER A 222 -18.38 12.49 3.73
CA SER A 222 -18.92 11.13 3.77
C SER A 222 -18.46 10.26 2.60
N GLY A 223 -17.52 10.79 1.82
CA GLY A 223 -16.91 10.16 0.66
C GLY A 223 -16.26 8.82 0.96
N ARG A 224 -16.09 8.03 -0.11
CA ARG A 224 -15.53 6.69 -0.08
C ARG A 224 -14.51 6.52 -1.20
N ILE A 225 -13.43 5.81 -0.90
CA ILE A 225 -12.42 5.40 -1.87
C ILE A 225 -12.50 3.89 -2.02
N THR A 226 -12.83 3.43 -3.21
CA THR A 226 -12.95 2.02 -3.55
C THR A 226 -11.74 1.61 -4.40
N VAL A 227 -11.04 0.57 -3.98
CA VAL A 227 -9.93 -0.04 -4.71
C VAL A 227 -10.30 -1.49 -5.00
N VAL A 228 -10.44 -1.83 -6.27
CA VAL A 228 -10.74 -3.18 -6.75
C VAL A 228 -9.52 -3.71 -7.50
N ALA A 229 -9.12 -4.94 -7.18
CA ALA A 229 -8.19 -5.71 -7.99
C ALA A 229 -8.92 -6.96 -8.50
N GLU A 230 -8.96 -7.15 -9.81
CA GLU A 230 -9.58 -8.29 -10.48
C GLU A 230 -8.59 -8.97 -11.41
N ASP A 231 -8.72 -10.28 -11.61
CA ASP A 231 -7.92 -10.99 -12.61
C ASP A 231 -8.31 -10.51 -14.02
N ASP A 232 -7.32 -10.23 -14.86
CA ASP A 232 -7.51 -9.64 -16.18
C ASP A 232 -6.77 -10.45 -17.24
N ASN A 233 -7.49 -11.06 -18.17
CA ASN A 233 -6.92 -11.85 -19.26
C ASN A 233 -7.03 -11.12 -20.61
N SER A 234 -7.24 -9.80 -20.61
CA SER A 234 -7.37 -9.00 -21.84
C SER A 234 -6.06 -8.78 -22.59
N HIS A 235 -4.92 -9.22 -22.04
CA HIS A 235 -3.62 -9.04 -22.68
C HIS A 235 -3.55 -9.83 -24.01
N PRO A 236 -3.17 -9.21 -25.14
CA PRO A 236 -3.23 -9.84 -26.47
C PRO A 236 -2.33 -11.08 -26.62
N LEU A 237 -1.26 -11.17 -25.81
CA LEU A 237 -0.37 -12.33 -25.77
C LEU A 237 -0.85 -13.47 -24.83
N GLY A 238 -2.08 -13.39 -24.29
CA GLY A 238 -2.60 -14.41 -23.36
C GLY A 238 -1.90 -14.45 -21.99
N ILE A 239 -1.18 -13.38 -21.63
CA ILE A 239 -0.49 -13.26 -20.34
C ILE A 239 -1.52 -12.87 -19.29
N SER A 240 -1.59 -13.63 -18.19
CA SER A 240 -2.46 -13.30 -17.06
C SER A 240 -2.07 -11.95 -16.46
N GLY A 241 -3.03 -11.05 -16.38
CA GLY A 241 -2.94 -9.74 -15.76
C GLY A 241 -3.81 -9.61 -14.52
N GLN A 242 -3.76 -8.44 -13.92
CA GLN A 242 -4.65 -7.94 -12.88
C GLN A 242 -5.10 -6.55 -13.32
N LYS A 243 -6.39 -6.26 -13.28
CA LYS A 243 -6.93 -4.92 -13.49
C LYS A 243 -7.19 -4.27 -12.15
N ILE A 244 -6.67 -3.05 -12.01
CA ILE A 244 -6.83 -2.23 -10.82
C ILE A 244 -7.79 -1.12 -11.15
N THR A 245 -8.90 -1.04 -10.42
CA THR A 245 -9.88 0.04 -10.53
C THR A 245 -9.89 0.83 -9.24
N VAL A 246 -9.73 2.14 -9.35
CA VAL A 246 -9.82 3.08 -8.24
C VAL A 246 -10.97 4.03 -8.51
N THR A 247 -11.92 4.06 -7.58
CA THR A 247 -13.08 4.96 -7.62
C THR A 247 -13.05 5.85 -6.39
N VAL A 248 -13.00 7.16 -6.61
CA VAL A 248 -13.04 8.17 -5.55
C VAL A 248 -14.39 8.88 -5.62
N MET A 249 -15.16 8.78 -4.55
CA MET A 249 -16.42 9.48 -4.34
C MET A 249 -16.27 10.37 -3.12
N HIS A 250 -16.58 11.66 -3.24
CA HIS A 250 -16.50 12.64 -2.14
C HIS A 250 -17.87 12.99 -1.55
#